data_AF-A0A3B9T059-F1
#
_entry.id   AF-A0A3B9T059-F1
#
_cell.length_a   1.000
_cell.length_b   1.000
_cell.length_c   1.000
_cell.angle_alpha   90.00
_cell.angle_beta   90.00
_cell.angle_gamma   90.00
#
_symmetry.space_group_name_H-M   'P 1'
#
loop_
_entity.id
_entity.type
_entity.pdbx_description
1 polymer ?
#
loop_
_entity_poly.entity_id
_entity_poly.type
_entity_poly.pdbx_seq_one_letter_code
_entity_poly.pdbx_strand_id
1 'polypeptide(L)'
;MKCPNCGEPITTRHTFCVICHTDLKDFLENPPPKKTEAIQTACKRVHAVLTKPIGKPRPEQPGKQTEQGEQNAVISEILPHSAS
;
A
#
# COMPACT_ATOMS: atom_id res chain seq x y z
N MET A 1 20.23 23.41 18.99
CA MET A 1 20.21 22.09 18.31
C MET A 1 18.77 21.69 18.03
N LYS A 2 18.53 20.61 17.29
CA LYS A 2 17.20 20.00 17.10
C LYS A 2 17.15 18.63 17.76
N CYS A 3 15.98 18.21 18.22
CA CYS A 3 15.75 16.86 18.72
C CYS A 3 16.06 15.82 17.63
N PRO A 4 16.89 14.79 17.88
CA PRO A 4 17.12 13.72 16.91
C PRO A 4 15.89 12.82 16.72
N ASN A 5 14.93 12.86 17.65
CA ASN A 5 13.71 12.06 17.60
C ASN A 5 12.56 12.81 16.90
N CYS A 6 12.20 14.01 17.36
CA CYS A 6 11.03 14.74 16.85
C CYS A 6 11.36 15.97 15.99
N GLY A 7 12.62 16.39 15.90
CA GLY A 7 13.05 17.55 15.10
C GLY A 7 12.85 18.92 15.75
N GLU A 8 12.22 19.01 16.93
CA GLU A 8 11.94 20.28 17.61
C GLU A 8 13.23 21.01 18.05
N PRO A 9 13.30 22.36 18.00
CA PRO A 9 14.45 23.09 18.53
C PRO A 9 14.59 22.86 20.04
N ILE A 10 15.82 22.51 20.44
CA ILE A 10 16.22 22.34 21.83
C ILE A 10 17.42 23.23 22.09
N THR A 11 17.45 23.84 23.27
CA THR A 11 18.66 24.49 23.77
C THR A 11 19.66 23.44 24.28
N THR A 12 20.95 23.77 24.22
CA THR A 12 22.09 22.89 24.50
C THR A 12 22.15 22.35 25.93
N ARG A 13 21.28 22.80 26.84
CA ARG A 13 21.33 22.52 28.28
C ARG A 13 20.28 21.51 28.76
N HIS A 14 19.39 21.03 27.90
CA HIS A 14 18.36 20.07 28.30
C HIS A 14 18.89 18.65 28.27
N THR A 15 18.65 17.90 29.35
CA THR A 15 18.92 16.47 29.45
C THR A 15 17.94 15.62 28.64
N PHE A 16 16.73 16.12 28.39
CA PHE A 16 15.70 15.45 27.59
C PHE A 16 14.88 16.47 26.78
N CYS A 17 14.20 16.01 25.73
CA CYS A 17 13.28 16.84 24.95
C CYS A 17 11.95 17.03 25.68
N VAL A 18 11.52 18.26 25.91
CA VAL A 18 10.25 18.55 26.61
C VAL A 18 8.99 18.23 25.78
N ILE A 19 9.14 18.00 24.47
CA ILE A 19 8.02 17.71 23.57
C ILE A 19 7.80 16.20 23.42
N CYS A 20 8.84 15.44 23.09
CA CYS A 20 8.73 13.99 22.88
C CYS A 20 9.31 13.14 24.02
N HIS A 21 9.80 13.77 25.09
CA HIS A 21 10.41 13.11 26.25
C HIS A 21 11.62 12.20 25.94
N THR A 22 12.23 12.35 24.76
CA THR A 22 13.46 11.64 24.41
C THR A 22 14.62 12.12 25.28
N ASP A 23 15.32 11.20 25.94
CA ASP A 23 16.56 11.50 26.65
C ASP A 23 17.67 11.87 25.66
N LEU A 24 18.26 13.05 25.81
CA LEU A 24 19.29 13.57 24.92
C LEU A 24 20.70 13.27 25.43
N LYS A 25 20.83 13.06 26.73
CA LYS A 25 22.09 12.76 27.39
C LYS A 25 22.65 11.44 26.88
N ASP A 26 21.81 10.42 26.77
CA ASP A 26 22.19 9.12 26.20
C ASP A 26 22.65 9.25 24.74
N PHE A 27 21.97 10.04 23.90
CA PHE A 27 22.37 10.23 22.50
C PHE A 27 23.73 10.91 22.32
N LEU A 28 24.17 11.72 23.29
CA LEU A 28 25.47 12.40 23.27
C LEU A 28 26.59 11.49 23.76
N GLU A 29 26.34 10.69 24.80
CA GLU A 29 27.34 9.79 25.40
C GLU A 29 27.45 8.46 24.62
N ASN A 30 26.32 7.93 24.15
CA ASN A 30 26.20 6.69 23.40
C ASN A 30 25.48 6.96 22.07
N PRO A 31 26.16 7.56 21.08
CA PRO A 31 25.55 7.78 19.79
C PRO A 31 25.14 6.43 19.18
N PRO A 32 23.91 6.29 18.65
CA PRO A 32 23.49 5.05 18.04
C PRO A 32 24.46 4.67 16.91
N PRO A 33 24.73 3.37 16.70
CA PRO A 33 25.63 2.94 15.66
C PRO A 33 25.18 3.52 14.32
N LYS A 34 26.13 4.11 13.58
CA LYS A 34 25.86 4.67 12.25
C LYS A 34 25.20 3.58 11.41
N LYS A 35 23.96 3.82 10.97
CA LYS A 35 23.25 2.89 10.08
C LYS A 35 24.11 2.72 8.84
N THR A 36 24.69 1.54 8.66
CA THR A 36 25.44 1.21 7.45
C THR A 36 24.46 1.16 6.28
N GLU A 37 24.97 1.43 5.07
CA GLU A 37 24.16 1.44 3.86
C GLU A 37 23.41 0.11 3.64
N ALA A 38 24.03 -1.01 4.02
CA ALA A 38 23.43 -2.34 3.98
C ALA A 38 22.18 -2.45 4.88
N ILE A 39 22.28 -2.01 6.15
CA ILE A 39 21.15 -2.04 7.10
C ILE A 39 20.05 -1.08 6.63
N GLN A 40 20.43 0.11 6.14
CA GLN A 40 19.47 1.08 5.64
C GLN A 40 18.69 0.55 4.42
N THR A 41 19.37 -0.16 3.51
CA THR A 41 18.76 -0.80 2.34
C THR A 41 17.78 -1.89 2.74
N ALA A 42 18.13 -2.72 3.73
CA ALA A 42 17.24 -3.75 4.25
C ALA A 42 15.96 -3.15 4.87
N CYS A 43 16.09 -2.13 5.73
CA CYS A 43 14.94 -1.45 6.33
C CYS A 43 14.01 -0.82 5.28
N LYS A 44 14.58 -0.20 4.23
CA LYS A 44 13.80 0.40 3.13
C LYS A 44 12.97 -0.65 2.39
N ARG A 45 13.54 -1.83 2.11
CA ARG A 45 12.83 -2.94 1.45
C ARG A 45 11.64 -3.42 2.29
N VAL A 46 11.85 -3.64 3.58
CA VAL A 46 10.79 -4.10 4.50
C VAL A 46 9.69 -3.03 4.63
N HIS A 47 10.06 -1.77 4.82
CA HIS A 47 9.08 -0.67 4.92
C HIS A 47 8.22 -0.54 3.66
N ALA A 48 8.81 -0.69 2.47
CA ALA A 48 8.09 -0.64 1.19
C ALA A 48 7.09 -1.80 1.01
N VAL A 49 7.32 -2.95 1.65
CA VAL A 49 6.35 -4.05 1.69
C VAL A 49 5.21 -3.73 2.65
N LEU A 50 5.53 -3.22 3.84
CA LEU A 50 4.54 -2.94 4.89
C LEU A 50 3.64 -1.75 4.58
N THR A 51 4.15 -0.74 3.86
CA THR A 51 3.40 0.48 3.51
C THR A 51 2.76 0.41 2.13
N LYS A 52 2.90 -0.71 1.42
CA LYS A 52 2.22 -0.89 0.14
C LYS A 52 0.71 -0.92 0.41
N PRO A 53 -0.07 0.00 -0.20
CA PRO A 53 -1.52 -0.04 -0.06
C PRO A 53 -2.03 -1.37 -0.59
N ILE A 54 -2.83 -2.06 0.22
CA ILE A 54 -3.52 -3.29 -0.17
C ILE A 54 -4.58 -2.88 -1.20
N GLY A 55 -4.23 -3.00 -2.48
CA GLY A 55 -5.14 -2.86 -3.61
C GLY A 55 -5.57 -1.43 -3.92
N LYS A 56 -5.33 -1.00 -5.16
CA LYS A 56 -6.32 -0.17 -5.84
C LYS A 56 -7.60 -1.02 -5.95
N PRO A 57 -8.83 -0.46 -5.84
CA PRO A 57 -10.00 -1.20 -6.30
C PRO A 57 -9.71 -1.70 -7.71
N ARG A 58 -10.01 -2.99 -7.94
CA ARG A 58 -9.95 -3.62 -9.26
C ARG A 58 -10.57 -2.64 -10.28
N PRO A 59 -9.86 -2.21 -11.34
CA PRO A 59 -10.52 -1.46 -12.39
C PRO A 59 -11.66 -2.32 -12.93
N GLU A 60 -12.87 -1.78 -12.89
CA GLU A 60 -14.07 -2.39 -13.46
C GLU A 60 -13.74 -2.74 -14.91
N GLN A 61 -13.75 -4.03 -15.24
CA GLN A 61 -13.64 -4.46 -16.62
C GLN A 61 -14.91 -3.96 -17.33
N PRO A 62 -14.82 -3.32 -18.51
CA PRO A 62 -16.00 -3.07 -19.31
C PRO A 62 -16.68 -4.41 -19.60
N GLY A 63 -17.94 -4.50 -19.19
CA GLY A 63 -18.69 -5.74 -19.14
C GLY A 63 -18.67 -6.53 -20.45
N LYS A 64 -18.41 -7.83 -20.34
CA LYS A 64 -19.17 -8.80 -21.12
C LYS A 64 -20.09 -9.51 -20.13
N GLN A 65 -21.35 -9.12 -20.18
CA GLN A 65 -22.44 -9.80 -19.53
C GLN A 65 -22.46 -11.24 -20.04
N THR A 66 -22.24 -12.20 -19.15
CA THR A 66 -22.66 -13.58 -19.35
C THR A 66 -23.99 -13.72 -18.64
N GLU A 67 -25.08 -13.77 -19.39
CA GLU A 67 -26.30 -14.56 -19.12
C GLU A 67 -27.36 -14.17 -20.14
N GLN A 68 -27.52 -14.97 -21.19
CA GLN A 68 -28.82 -15.08 -21.84
C GLN A 68 -29.53 -16.23 -21.16
N GLY A 69 -30.46 -15.85 -20.29
CA GLY A 69 -31.44 -16.73 -19.69
C GLY A 69 -32.31 -17.42 -20.75
N GLU A 70 -32.79 -18.55 -20.29
CA GLU A 70 -33.55 -19.62 -20.93
C GLU A 70 -34.86 -19.21 -21.63
N GLN A 71 -35.23 -20.05 -22.62
CA GLN A 71 -36.58 -20.29 -23.18
C GLN A 71 -37.11 -19.18 -24.12
N ASN A 72 -37.65 -19.41 -25.32
CA ASN A 72 -38.65 -20.41 -25.70
C ASN A 72 -38.78 -20.45 -27.25
N ALA A 73 -39.36 -21.54 -27.73
CA ALA A 73 -39.65 -21.98 -29.09
C ALA A 73 -39.81 -20.94 -30.23
N VAL A 74 -39.19 -21.27 -31.36
CA VAL A 74 -39.90 -21.40 -32.64
C VAL A 74 -39.13 -22.36 -33.54
N ILE A 75 -39.55 -23.61 -33.53
CA ILE A 75 -39.39 -24.50 -34.68
C ILE A 75 -40.35 -23.94 -35.72
N SER A 76 -39.83 -23.48 -36.85
CA SER A 76 -40.63 -23.48 -38.08
C SER A 76 -39.72 -23.98 -39.18
N GLU A 77 -39.88 -25.28 -39.42
CA GLU A 77 -39.23 -26.02 -40.49
C GLU A 77 -39.48 -25.32 -41.84
N ILE A 78 -38.39 -25.16 -42.58
CA ILE A 78 -38.46 -24.89 -44.00
C ILE A 78 -38.81 -26.23 -44.66
N LEU A 79 -40.02 -26.37 -45.19
CA LEU A 79 -40.33 -27.38 -46.20
C LEU A 79 -40.84 -26.68 -47.47
N PRO A 80 -40.20 -26.92 -48.62
CA PRO A 80 -40.53 -26.29 -49.88
C PRO A 80 -41.84 -26.81 -50.48
N HIS A 81 -42.51 -25.92 -51.23
CA HIS A 81 -43.59 -26.28 -52.14
C HIS A 81 -43.14 -27.40 -53.10
N SER A 82 -43.92 -28.48 -53.20
CA SER A 82 -44.29 -29.21 -54.45
C SER A 82 -44.85 -30.59 -54.13
N ALA A 83 -46.07 -30.90 -54.60
CA ALA A 83 -46.34 -31.98 -55.56
C ALA A 83 -47.81 -32.47 -55.51
N SER A 84 -48.39 -32.51 -56.72
CA SER A 84 -49.56 -33.27 -57.21
C SER A 84 -50.96 -32.75 -56.89
#